data_AF-A0AA36HGK5-F1
#
_entry.id   AF-A0AA36HGK5-F1
#
_cell.length_a   1.000
_cell.length_b   1.000
_cell.length_c   1.000
_cell.angle_alpha   90.00
_cell.angle_beta   90.00
_cell.angle_gamma   90.00
#
_symmetry.space_group_name_H-M   'P 1'
#
loop_
_entity.id
_entity.type
_entity.pdbx_description
1 polymer ?
#
loop_
_entity_poly.entity_id
_entity_poly.type
_entity_poly.pdbx_seq_one_letter_code
_entity_poly.pdbx_strand_id
1 'polypeptide(L)'
;MEIIRWPKEISEKDAFMKRPQIVPSAPPPEAYYLPVQPPPQRPPPRLPGPSSPVPVPCWQAPPSSLPPRYGSNTESFELNYEEINDKTPRNPEKPSRFNVKPGKHKKRFNPQLHTQRGCTDVACCFLFLLFTIGWGVVAAIGFLWGDAERLILPTDTAGRRCGGSRGISYNLTNRPYLYYFDMTKCISYTTALGGCQTPQMCVAACPTKYFSYLQLQSPTISGEDFRQTVMSSVYCLDEVNRSTITSFAILRSYVQQQKCASYTVKSAPGE
;
A
#
# COMPACT_ATOMS: atom_id res chain seq x y z
N MET A 1 -40.26 29.23 42.08
CA MET A 1 -39.17 30.17 41.70
C MET A 1 -37.94 29.74 42.47
N GLU A 2 -36.97 29.13 41.79
CA GLU A 2 -35.57 29.20 42.19
C GLU A 2 -34.73 28.90 40.96
N ILE A 3 -33.96 29.90 40.54
CA ILE A 3 -33.22 29.97 39.29
C ILE A 3 -31.83 29.40 39.57
N ILE A 4 -31.50 28.25 38.98
CA ILE A 4 -30.15 27.70 39.04
C ILE A 4 -29.26 28.58 38.16
N ARG A 5 -28.41 29.37 38.81
CA ARG A 5 -27.44 30.29 38.23
C ARG A 5 -26.14 29.50 37.95
N TRP A 6 -25.71 29.44 36.70
CA TRP A 6 -24.40 28.90 36.30
C TRP A 6 -23.28 29.88 36.70
N PRO A 7 -22.15 29.42 37.29
CA PRO A 7 -21.00 30.27 37.53
C PRO A 7 -20.19 30.52 36.25
N LYS A 8 -19.76 31.77 36.09
CA LYS A 8 -18.95 32.31 35.00
C LYS A 8 -17.51 31.80 35.02
N GLU A 9 -16.95 31.72 33.81
CA GLU A 9 -15.53 31.73 33.40
C GLU A 9 -14.47 31.64 34.50
N ILE A 10 -13.67 30.57 34.46
CA ILE A 10 -12.39 30.46 35.16
C ILE A 10 -11.28 30.48 34.10
N SER A 11 -10.45 31.52 34.24
CA SER A 11 -9.23 31.85 33.49
C SER A 11 -8.23 30.69 33.46
N GLU A 12 -7.78 30.33 32.25
CA GLU A 12 -6.95 29.16 31.89
C GLU A 12 -5.45 29.31 32.24
N LYS A 13 -5.08 29.93 33.36
CA LYS A 13 -3.66 30.16 33.70
C LYS A 13 -3.10 29.40 34.91
N ASP A 14 -3.90 28.63 35.64
CA ASP A 14 -3.44 27.96 36.89
C ASP A 14 -3.71 26.45 36.97
N ALA A 15 -3.66 25.72 35.85
CA ALA A 15 -3.76 24.25 35.84
C ALA A 15 -2.41 23.53 35.56
N PHE A 16 -1.29 24.17 35.89
CA PHE A 16 0.02 23.51 35.94
C PHE A 16 0.19 22.76 37.27
N MET A 17 -0.45 21.60 37.40
CA MET A 17 -0.14 20.69 38.50
C MET A 17 -0.13 19.22 38.04
N LYS A 18 1.10 18.73 37.88
CA LYS A 18 1.58 17.33 37.97
C LYS A 18 0.64 16.24 37.44
N ARG A 19 0.79 15.93 36.15
CA ARG A 19 0.36 14.64 35.59
C ARG A 19 1.48 13.61 35.80
N PRO A 20 1.27 12.47 36.49
CA PRO A 20 2.30 11.45 36.65
C PRO A 20 2.63 10.79 35.30
N GLN A 21 3.92 10.68 35.00
CA GLN A 21 4.47 10.00 33.83
C GLN A 21 4.24 8.49 33.97
N ILE A 22 3.51 7.88 33.03
CA ILE A 22 3.41 6.43 32.90
C ILE A 22 4.64 5.99 32.10
N VAL A 23 5.61 5.37 32.77
CA VAL A 23 6.76 4.72 32.13
C VAL A 23 6.30 3.32 31.68
N PRO A 24 6.29 2.98 30.38
CA PRO A 24 6.03 1.62 29.95
C PRO A 24 7.15 0.72 30.47
N SER A 25 6.80 -0.25 31.31
CA SER A 25 7.74 -1.29 31.75
C SER A 25 8.05 -2.21 30.58
N ALA A 26 9.34 -2.50 30.37
CA ALA A 26 9.78 -3.43 29.33
C ALA A 26 9.15 -4.83 29.55
N PRO A 27 8.71 -5.52 28.49
CA PRO A 27 8.21 -6.88 28.61
C PRO A 27 9.30 -7.86 29.08
N PRO A 28 8.92 -8.96 29.75
CA PRO A 28 9.86 -9.95 30.29
C PRO A 28 10.71 -10.62 29.18
N PRO A 29 11.93 -11.08 29.51
CA PRO A 29 12.91 -11.60 28.54
C PRO A 29 12.47 -12.86 27.78
N GLU A 30 11.40 -13.55 28.22
CA GLU A 30 10.85 -14.71 27.52
C GLU A 30 10.20 -14.39 26.17
N ALA A 31 9.86 -13.11 25.90
CA ALA A 31 9.28 -12.72 24.61
C ALA A 31 10.31 -12.68 23.45
N TYR A 32 11.60 -12.85 23.72
CA TYR A 32 12.68 -12.75 22.73
C TYR A 32 13.22 -14.09 22.23
N TYR A 33 12.71 -15.23 22.71
CA TYR A 33 13.13 -16.54 22.24
C TYR A 33 12.22 -17.03 21.10
N LEU A 34 12.68 -16.83 19.85
CA LEU A 34 12.14 -17.57 18.72
C LEU A 34 12.59 -19.04 18.82
N PRO A 35 11.70 -20.02 18.58
CA PRO A 35 12.09 -21.42 18.54
C PRO A 35 13.13 -21.65 17.44
N VAL A 36 14.21 -22.35 17.79
CA VAL A 36 15.28 -22.75 16.88
C VAL A 36 14.66 -23.48 15.69
N GLN A 37 14.84 -22.95 14.49
CA GLN A 37 14.36 -23.63 13.28
C GLN A 37 15.15 -24.94 13.10
N PRO A 38 14.46 -26.07 12.85
CA PRO A 38 15.13 -27.31 12.54
C PRO A 38 16.00 -27.16 11.28
N PRO A 39 17.12 -27.90 11.18
CA PRO A 39 18.00 -27.83 10.04
C PRO A 39 17.23 -28.13 8.73
N PRO A 40 17.60 -27.49 7.61
CA PRO A 40 16.93 -27.73 6.33
C PRO A 40 17.01 -29.22 5.98
N GLN A 41 15.85 -29.87 5.91
CA GLN A 41 15.78 -31.24 5.44
C GLN A 41 16.25 -31.27 3.98
N ARG A 42 17.23 -32.13 3.71
CA ARG A 42 17.65 -32.41 2.33
C ARG A 42 16.41 -32.88 1.55
N PRO A 43 16.17 -32.36 0.33
CA PRO A 43 15.13 -32.92 -0.52
C PRO A 43 15.37 -34.42 -0.70
N PRO A 44 14.33 -35.26 -0.63
CA PRO A 44 14.49 -36.68 -0.94
C PRO A 44 15.05 -36.82 -2.37
N PRO A 45 15.83 -37.89 -2.66
CA PRO A 45 16.26 -38.19 -4.02
C PRO A 45 15.04 -38.23 -4.94
N ARG A 46 15.07 -37.48 -6.05
CA ARG A 46 14.05 -37.60 -7.08
C ARG A 46 14.13 -39.01 -7.65
N LEU A 47 13.22 -39.88 -7.22
CA LEU A 47 12.92 -41.07 -8.01
C LEU A 47 12.45 -40.60 -9.40
N PRO A 48 12.85 -41.29 -10.48
CA PRO A 48 12.25 -41.07 -11.79
C PRO A 48 10.76 -41.35 -11.64
N GLY A 49 9.95 -40.29 -11.71
CA GLY A 49 8.50 -40.44 -11.75
C GLY A 49 8.13 -41.25 -13.00
N PRO A 50 7.08 -42.09 -12.94
CA PRO A 50 6.54 -42.70 -14.15
C PRO A 50 6.23 -41.57 -15.14
N SER A 51 6.63 -41.76 -16.39
CA SER A 51 6.36 -40.84 -17.49
C SER A 51 4.84 -40.70 -17.67
N SER A 52 4.24 -39.78 -16.93
CA SER A 52 2.88 -39.35 -17.17
C SER A 52 2.86 -38.50 -18.45
N PRO A 53 1.94 -38.75 -19.39
CA PRO A 53 1.82 -37.94 -20.59
C PRO A 53 1.52 -36.49 -20.21
N VAL A 54 2.09 -35.57 -20.98
CA VAL A 54 1.88 -34.11 -20.93
C VAL A 54 0.37 -33.81 -20.87
N PRO A 55 -0.10 -32.88 -20.02
CA PRO A 55 -1.50 -32.46 -20.05
C PRO A 55 -1.74 -31.77 -21.38
N VAL A 56 -2.53 -32.41 -22.24
CA VAL A 56 -3.11 -31.76 -23.41
C VAL A 56 -4.02 -30.64 -22.92
N PRO A 57 -3.85 -29.39 -23.38
CA PRO A 57 -4.82 -28.33 -23.13
C PRO A 57 -6.21 -28.79 -23.58
N CYS A 58 -7.26 -28.34 -22.90
CA CYS A 58 -8.67 -28.74 -23.10
C CYS A 58 -9.29 -28.42 -24.48
N TRP A 59 -8.47 -28.28 -25.53
CA TRP A 59 -8.86 -27.93 -26.89
C TRP A 59 -8.31 -28.89 -27.94
N GLN A 60 -8.12 -30.18 -27.61
CA GLN A 60 -7.86 -31.21 -28.61
C GLN A 60 -8.96 -32.27 -28.57
N ALA A 61 -9.84 -32.24 -29.58
CA ALA A 61 -10.75 -33.30 -29.91
C ALA A 61 -9.97 -34.50 -30.52
N PRO A 62 -10.41 -35.76 -30.31
CA PRO A 62 -9.81 -36.93 -30.94
C PRO A 62 -9.97 -36.91 -32.48
N PRO A 63 -9.16 -37.68 -33.22
CA PRO A 63 -9.14 -37.64 -34.68
C PRO A 63 -10.48 -38.08 -35.26
N SER A 64 -10.89 -37.34 -36.30
CA SER A 64 -12.10 -37.49 -37.10
C SER A 64 -12.31 -38.91 -37.66
N SER A 65 -13.46 -39.51 -37.35
CA SER A 65 -14.32 -40.04 -38.39
C SER A 65 -15.23 -38.89 -38.88
N LEU A 66 -15.17 -38.61 -40.18
CA LEU A 66 -15.71 -37.41 -40.81
C LEU A 66 -17.24 -37.24 -40.67
N PRO A 67 -17.70 -35.99 -40.60
CA PRO A 67 -18.80 -35.55 -41.45
C PRO A 67 -18.42 -34.34 -42.32
N PRO A 68 -19.13 -34.06 -43.43
CA PRO A 68 -18.72 -33.05 -44.39
C PRO A 68 -19.00 -31.61 -43.91
N ARG A 69 -17.89 -30.88 -43.78
CA ARG A 69 -17.56 -29.49 -44.16
C ARG A 69 -18.65 -28.63 -44.85
N TYR A 70 -18.78 -27.37 -44.41
CA TYR A 70 -18.32 -26.11 -45.05
C TYR A 70 -19.16 -24.95 -44.48
N GLY A 71 -18.62 -24.12 -43.58
CA GLY A 71 -17.91 -22.87 -43.92
C GLY A 71 -18.91 -21.71 -43.80
N SER A 72 -18.61 -20.54 -43.26
CA SER A 72 -17.42 -19.88 -42.75
C SER A 72 -17.93 -18.59 -42.12
N ASN A 73 -17.23 -18.12 -41.09
CA ASN A 73 -17.13 -16.76 -40.56
C ASN A 73 -18.00 -15.66 -41.22
N THR A 74 -18.45 -14.71 -40.41
CA THR A 74 -17.86 -13.35 -40.32
C THR A 74 -18.92 -12.38 -39.80
N GLU A 75 -18.55 -11.67 -38.74
CA GLU A 75 -18.95 -10.31 -38.35
C GLU A 75 -20.42 -9.90 -38.20
N SER A 76 -20.57 -8.97 -37.24
CA SER A 76 -21.60 -7.93 -37.08
C SER A 76 -22.79 -7.93 -38.02
N PHE A 77 -24.00 -7.98 -37.47
CA PHE A 77 -25.16 -7.37 -38.09
C PHE A 77 -26.15 -6.98 -36.99
N GLU A 78 -26.14 -5.71 -36.62
CA GLU A 78 -27.11 -4.72 -37.09
C GLU A 78 -28.54 -5.05 -36.69
N LEU A 79 -29.07 -4.21 -35.80
CA LEU A 79 -30.50 -3.93 -35.67
C LEU A 79 -31.11 -3.79 -37.07
N ASN A 80 -31.99 -4.72 -37.44
CA ASN A 80 -32.87 -4.49 -38.58
C ASN A 80 -34.32 -4.72 -38.14
N TYR A 81 -35.01 -3.61 -37.98
CA TYR A 81 -36.46 -3.57 -37.80
C TYR A 81 -37.04 -3.59 -39.21
N GLU A 82 -37.45 -4.75 -39.72
CA GLU A 82 -38.13 -4.78 -41.01
C GLU A 82 -39.57 -4.28 -40.86
N GLU A 83 -39.76 -3.11 -41.45
CA GLU A 83 -40.97 -2.36 -41.70
C GLU A 83 -41.98 -3.21 -42.50
N ILE A 84 -43.15 -3.47 -41.93
CA ILE A 84 -44.25 -4.12 -42.65
C ILE A 84 -44.87 -3.10 -43.59
N ASN A 85 -44.52 -3.16 -44.87
CA ASN A 85 -45.18 -2.41 -45.94
C ASN A 85 -45.93 -3.39 -46.86
N ASP A 86 -47.15 -3.77 -46.48
CA ASP A 86 -48.02 -4.57 -47.33
C ASP A 86 -48.93 -3.64 -48.14
N LYS A 87 -48.58 -3.47 -49.42
CA LYS A 87 -49.39 -2.80 -50.43
C LYS A 87 -50.22 -3.83 -51.22
N THR A 88 -51.53 -3.87 -50.90
CA THR A 88 -52.69 -3.97 -51.83
C THR A 88 -53.07 -5.39 -52.39
N PRO A 89 -54.33 -5.63 -52.87
CA PRO A 89 -55.61 -5.82 -52.14
C PRO A 89 -56.49 -7.03 -52.64
N ARG A 90 -57.70 -7.18 -52.05
CA ARG A 90 -58.89 -8.04 -52.41
C ARG A 90 -58.88 -9.44 -51.77
N ASN A 91 -59.98 -10.02 -51.26
CA ASN A 91 -61.43 -9.79 -51.30
C ASN A 91 -62.05 -10.45 -50.04
N PRO A 92 -63.22 -10.03 -49.52
CA PRO A 92 -63.75 -10.44 -48.23
C PRO A 92 -64.58 -11.71 -48.36
N GLU A 93 -64.40 -12.69 -47.48
CA GLU A 93 -65.49 -13.61 -47.16
C GLU A 93 -65.28 -14.38 -45.84
N LYS A 94 -66.33 -14.29 -45.01
CA LYS A 94 -66.73 -15.09 -43.85
C LYS A 94 -66.33 -14.58 -42.45
N PRO A 95 -67.30 -14.08 -41.66
CA PRO A 95 -67.11 -13.81 -40.24
C PRO A 95 -67.21 -15.13 -39.46
N SER A 96 -66.12 -15.58 -38.85
CA SER A 96 -66.19 -16.62 -37.83
C SER A 96 -66.78 -16.01 -36.55
N ARG A 97 -68.06 -16.32 -36.35
CA ARG A 97 -68.91 -15.94 -35.22
C ARG A 97 -68.38 -16.56 -33.92
N PHE A 98 -67.35 -15.98 -33.31
CA PHE A 98 -66.95 -16.33 -31.94
C PHE A 98 -67.79 -15.50 -30.96
N ASN A 99 -68.80 -16.14 -30.36
CA ASN A 99 -69.57 -15.58 -29.24
C ASN A 99 -68.68 -15.53 -27.99
N VAL A 100 -67.96 -14.43 -27.79
CA VAL A 100 -67.31 -14.16 -26.50
C VAL A 100 -68.37 -13.68 -25.53
N LYS A 101 -68.82 -14.56 -24.61
CA LYS A 101 -69.59 -14.11 -23.44
C LYS A 101 -68.73 -13.10 -22.67
N PRO A 102 -69.26 -11.95 -22.23
CA PRO A 102 -68.46 -10.98 -21.48
C PRO A 102 -68.15 -11.58 -20.11
N GLY A 103 -67.01 -12.26 -20.01
CA GLY A 103 -66.43 -12.69 -18.75
C GLY A 103 -66.02 -11.45 -17.97
N LYS A 104 -66.57 -11.29 -16.76
CA LYS A 104 -66.27 -10.19 -15.83
C LYS A 104 -64.76 -9.89 -15.83
N HIS A 105 -64.37 -8.65 -16.12
CA HIS A 105 -62.98 -8.19 -16.01
C HIS A 105 -62.46 -8.49 -14.60
N LYS A 106 -61.67 -9.56 -14.44
CA LYS A 106 -60.89 -9.77 -13.22
C LYS A 106 -59.80 -8.71 -13.21
N LYS A 107 -59.98 -7.63 -12.43
CA LYS A 107 -58.89 -6.72 -12.08
C LYS A 107 -57.78 -7.57 -11.48
N ARG A 108 -56.68 -7.74 -12.21
CA ARG A 108 -55.44 -8.31 -11.69
C ARG A 108 -54.96 -7.33 -10.61
N PHE A 109 -55.23 -7.63 -9.35
CA PHE A 109 -54.61 -6.91 -8.24
C PHE A 109 -53.12 -7.24 -8.30
N ASN A 110 -52.33 -6.31 -8.83
CA ASN A 110 -50.88 -6.37 -8.69
C ASN A 110 -50.59 -6.21 -7.18
N PRO A 111 -50.08 -7.24 -6.48
CA PRO A 111 -49.81 -7.14 -5.05
C PRO A 111 -48.76 -6.05 -4.73
N GLN A 112 -48.00 -5.62 -5.74
CA GLN A 112 -46.97 -4.58 -5.64
C GLN A 112 -47.51 -3.14 -5.56
N LEU A 113 -48.81 -2.92 -5.83
CA LEU A 113 -49.43 -1.59 -5.84
C LEU A 113 -50.19 -1.25 -4.54
N HIS A 114 -50.32 -2.21 -3.62
CA HIS A 114 -51.08 -2.06 -2.36
C HIS A 114 -50.25 -2.27 -1.10
N THR A 115 -48.92 -2.22 -1.20
CA THR A 115 -48.07 -2.14 0.00
C THR A 115 -47.95 -0.69 0.42
N GLN A 116 -48.50 -0.34 1.58
CA GLN A 116 -48.19 0.93 2.24
C GLN A 116 -46.69 0.90 2.59
N ARG A 117 -45.87 1.52 1.73
CA ARG A 117 -44.46 1.71 2.02
C ARG A 117 -44.36 2.70 3.17
N GLY A 118 -44.14 2.19 4.38
CA GLY A 118 -43.84 3.05 5.53
C GLY A 118 -42.56 3.84 5.23
N CYS A 119 -42.53 5.13 5.59
CA CYS A 119 -41.35 5.98 5.45
C CYS A 119 -40.22 5.49 6.37
N THR A 120 -39.50 4.45 5.97
CA THR A 120 -38.21 4.06 6.56
C THR A 120 -37.11 5.08 6.25
N ASP A 121 -37.36 6.00 5.33
CA ASP A 121 -36.40 7.03 4.89
C ASP A 121 -36.01 8.00 6.02
N VAL A 122 -36.97 8.41 6.85
CA VAL A 122 -36.73 9.41 7.91
C VAL A 122 -35.80 8.85 9.01
N ALA A 123 -36.05 7.64 9.49
CA ALA A 123 -35.20 7.01 10.50
C ALA A 123 -33.79 6.71 9.97
N CYS A 124 -33.68 6.21 8.74
CA CYS A 124 -32.40 5.97 8.08
C CYS A 124 -31.61 7.27 7.85
N CYS A 125 -32.29 8.38 7.52
CA CYS A 125 -31.68 9.70 7.39
C CYS A 125 -31.05 10.19 8.70
N PHE A 126 -31.73 10.05 9.83
CA PHE A 126 -31.17 10.41 11.14
C PHE A 126 -29.92 9.58 11.48
N LEU A 127 -29.94 8.28 11.24
CA LEU A 127 -28.78 7.42 11.46
C LEU A 127 -27.59 7.82 10.56
N PHE A 128 -27.85 8.16 9.29
CA PHE A 128 -26.83 8.63 8.36
C PHE A 128 -26.21 9.96 8.80
N LEU A 129 -27.03 10.90 9.27
CA LEU A 129 -26.52 12.18 9.79
C LEU A 129 -25.68 12.01 11.05
N LEU A 130 -26.12 11.17 12.00
CA LEU A 130 -25.33 10.86 13.20
C LEU A 130 -23.99 10.22 12.86
N PHE A 131 -23.98 9.27 11.92
CA PHE A 131 -22.76 8.65 11.42
C PHE A 131 -21.83 9.69 10.76
N THR A 132 -22.37 10.54 9.89
CA THR A 132 -21.61 11.59 9.19
C THR A 132 -21.01 12.59 10.18
N ILE A 133 -21.77 13.02 11.20
CA ILE A 133 -21.26 13.89 12.27
C ILE A 133 -20.15 13.17 13.06
N GLY A 134 -20.33 11.89 13.37
CA GLY A 134 -19.32 11.07 14.03
C GLY A 134 -17.98 11.05 13.26
N TRP A 135 -18.03 10.83 11.94
CA TRP A 135 -16.84 10.91 11.09
C TRP A 135 -16.24 12.31 11.01
N GLY A 136 -17.09 13.35 11.00
CA GLY A 136 -16.64 14.74 11.08
C GLY A 136 -15.82 15.01 12.35
N VAL A 137 -16.27 14.50 13.50
CA VAL A 137 -15.54 14.61 14.77
C VAL A 137 -14.21 13.85 14.72
N VAL A 138 -14.19 12.62 14.21
CA VAL A 138 -12.95 11.84 14.05
C VAL A 138 -11.96 12.55 13.14
N ALA A 139 -12.42 13.10 12.02
CA ALA A 139 -11.60 13.90 11.11
C ALA A 139 -11.05 15.14 11.80
N ALA A 140 -11.89 15.89 12.54
CA ALA A 140 -11.47 17.09 13.27
C ALA A 140 -10.40 16.77 14.31
N ILE A 141 -10.56 15.67 15.08
CA ILE A 141 -9.53 15.20 16.01
C ILE A 141 -8.24 14.86 15.25
N GLY A 142 -8.35 14.17 14.11
CA GLY A 142 -7.21 13.86 13.25
C GLY A 142 -6.44 15.09 12.79
N PHE A 143 -7.12 16.19 12.46
CA PHE A 143 -6.46 17.44 12.05
C PHE A 143 -5.89 18.24 13.22
N LEU A 144 -6.61 18.31 14.34
CA LEU A 144 -6.18 19.09 15.51
C LEU A 144 -4.95 18.47 16.21
N TRP A 145 -4.88 17.14 16.23
CA TRP A 145 -3.81 16.39 16.90
C TRP A 145 -2.81 15.75 15.91
N GLY A 146 -3.08 15.83 14.61
CA GLY A 146 -2.26 15.25 13.57
C GLY A 146 -1.04 16.10 13.26
N ASP A 147 0.12 15.46 13.28
CA ASP A 147 1.37 16.05 12.78
C ASP A 147 1.56 15.60 11.32
N ALA A 148 1.20 16.45 10.36
CA ALA A 148 1.32 16.17 8.93
C ALA A 148 2.77 15.86 8.52
N GLU A 149 3.75 16.42 9.24
CA GLU A 149 5.18 16.19 9.01
C GLU A 149 5.56 14.72 9.18
N ARG A 150 4.84 13.98 10.05
CA ARG A 150 5.05 12.54 10.26
C ARG A 150 4.71 11.69 9.03
N LEU A 151 3.81 12.16 8.17
CA LEU A 151 3.36 11.42 6.99
C LEU A 151 4.26 11.68 5.78
N ILE A 152 4.80 12.90 5.66
CA ILE A 152 5.56 13.32 4.49
C ILE A 152 7.07 13.09 4.64
N LEU A 153 7.61 13.19 5.87
CA LEU A 153 9.06 13.11 6.06
C LEU A 153 9.51 11.68 6.35
N PRO A 154 10.51 11.18 5.61
CA PRO A 154 11.12 9.90 5.92
C PRO A 154 11.89 9.97 7.25
N THR A 155 12.05 8.81 7.89
CA THR A 155 12.69 8.68 9.19
C THR A 155 13.97 7.84 9.07
N ASP A 156 15.06 8.35 9.65
CA ASP A 156 16.35 7.67 9.81
C ASP A 156 16.24 6.47 10.77
N THR A 157 17.19 5.55 10.75
CA THR A 157 17.36 4.45 11.75
C THR A 157 17.31 4.96 13.19
N ALA A 158 17.81 6.17 13.45
CA ALA A 158 17.78 6.80 14.77
C ALA A 158 16.38 7.39 15.15
N GLY A 159 15.35 7.21 14.33
CA GLY A 159 14.01 7.75 14.59
C GLY A 159 13.88 9.26 14.32
N ARG A 160 14.86 9.88 13.65
CA ARG A 160 14.87 11.31 13.33
C ARG A 160 14.29 11.54 11.94
N ARG A 161 13.46 12.56 11.78
CA ARG A 161 12.88 12.93 10.48
C ARG A 161 13.87 13.74 9.65
N CYS A 162 14.11 13.35 8.40
CA CYS A 162 14.97 14.10 7.48
C CYS A 162 14.27 15.39 7.04
N GLY A 163 14.96 16.53 7.05
CA GLY A 163 14.40 17.83 6.67
C GLY A 163 13.61 18.54 7.79
N GLY A 164 13.32 17.82 8.87
CA GLY A 164 12.60 18.34 10.03
C GLY A 164 13.51 18.84 11.15
N SER A 165 12.92 19.50 12.13
CA SER A 165 13.59 19.91 13.37
C SER A 165 12.67 19.62 14.57
N ARG A 166 13.21 19.00 15.61
CA ARG A 166 12.44 18.69 16.84
C ARG A 166 13.05 19.39 18.04
N GLY A 167 12.68 20.66 18.21
CA GLY A 167 13.12 21.51 19.32
C GLY A 167 14.65 21.47 19.51
N ILE A 168 15.09 21.07 20.70
CA ILE A 168 16.52 21.02 21.08
C ILE A 168 17.16 19.66 20.73
N SER A 169 16.37 18.64 20.38
CA SER A 169 16.88 17.27 20.22
C SER A 169 17.72 17.06 18.96
N TYR A 170 17.27 17.58 17.81
CA TYR A 170 17.98 17.49 16.55
C TYR A 170 17.50 18.55 15.56
N ASN A 171 18.41 18.98 14.67
CA ASN A 171 18.12 19.85 13.53
C ASN A 171 18.63 19.20 12.24
N LEU A 172 17.71 18.70 11.41
CA LEU A 172 18.02 18.03 10.14
C LEU A 172 17.49 18.82 8.93
N THR A 173 17.22 20.12 9.10
CA THR A 173 16.71 21.00 8.03
C THR A 173 17.65 21.06 6.83
N ASN A 174 18.96 20.95 7.06
CA ASN A 174 19.98 20.90 6.00
C ASN A 174 20.15 19.51 5.34
N ARG A 175 19.44 18.49 5.81
CA ARG A 175 19.52 17.11 5.32
C ARG A 175 18.12 16.54 5.06
N PRO A 176 17.45 17.00 3.99
CA PRO A 176 16.06 16.63 3.71
C PRO A 176 15.89 15.22 3.12
N TYR A 177 16.94 14.62 2.55
CA TYR A 177 16.82 13.37 1.81
C TYR A 177 17.18 12.16 2.66
N LEU A 178 16.49 11.04 2.46
CA LEU A 178 16.78 9.76 3.11
C LEU A 178 17.63 8.89 2.19
N TYR A 179 18.74 8.37 2.72
CA TYR A 179 19.64 7.46 2.03
C TYR A 179 19.62 6.08 2.68
N TYR A 180 19.50 5.04 1.84
CA TYR A 180 19.54 3.64 2.24
C TYR A 180 20.90 3.04 1.93
N PHE A 181 21.51 2.34 2.89
CA PHE A 181 22.82 1.72 2.67
C PHE A 181 22.73 0.55 1.69
N ASP A 182 21.67 -0.26 1.79
CA ASP A 182 21.39 -1.35 0.88
C ASP A 182 19.92 -1.32 0.42
N MET A 183 19.71 -0.85 -0.80
CA MET A 183 18.37 -0.79 -1.40
C MET A 183 17.79 -2.19 -1.69
N THR A 184 18.63 -3.21 -1.89
CA THR A 184 18.15 -4.56 -2.24
C THR A 184 17.42 -5.20 -1.07
N LYS A 185 17.78 -4.83 0.17
CA LYS A 185 17.08 -5.24 1.39
C LYS A 185 15.65 -4.69 1.45
N CYS A 186 15.43 -3.50 0.88
CA CYS A 186 14.14 -2.82 0.89
C CYS A 186 13.15 -3.38 -0.13
N ILE A 187 13.62 -4.01 -1.20
CA ILE A 187 12.77 -4.61 -2.25
C ILE A 187 12.22 -5.99 -1.79
N SER A 188 12.76 -6.56 -0.71
CA SER A 188 12.34 -7.85 -0.20
C SER A 188 10.93 -7.82 0.43
N TYR A 189 10.21 -8.96 0.38
CA TYR A 189 8.88 -9.13 0.98
C TYR A 189 8.83 -8.77 2.48
N THR A 190 9.96 -8.86 3.18
CA THR A 190 10.05 -8.52 4.62
C THR A 190 9.80 -7.05 4.93
N THR A 191 9.94 -6.16 3.94
CA THR A 191 9.65 -4.72 4.08
C THR A 191 8.17 -4.46 4.36
N ALA A 192 7.27 -5.32 3.87
CA ALA A 192 5.82 -5.14 4.00
C ALA A 192 5.30 -5.26 5.44
N LEU A 193 6.06 -5.89 6.34
CA LEU A 193 5.63 -6.16 7.72
C LEU A 193 6.40 -5.34 8.77
N GLY A 194 7.61 -4.86 8.47
CA GLY A 194 8.48 -4.23 9.47
C GLY A 194 9.35 -3.07 8.98
N GLY A 195 9.16 -2.60 7.75
CA GLY A 195 10.03 -1.60 7.14
C GLY A 195 11.35 -2.20 6.64
N CYS A 196 12.22 -1.36 6.08
CA CYS A 196 13.46 -1.83 5.47
C CYS A 196 14.53 -2.18 6.53
N GLN A 197 15.05 -3.41 6.49
CA GLN A 197 16.09 -3.92 7.40
C GLN A 197 17.51 -3.43 7.08
N THR A 198 17.66 -2.22 6.54
CA THR A 198 18.96 -1.58 6.31
C THR A 198 19.07 -0.34 7.19
N PRO A 199 20.26 0.01 7.68
CA PRO A 199 20.49 1.35 8.20
C PRO A 199 20.18 2.38 7.09
N GLN A 200 19.46 3.41 7.52
CA GLN A 200 19.03 4.56 6.76
C GLN A 200 19.62 5.80 7.44
N MET A 201 19.99 6.83 6.67
CA MET A 201 20.45 8.10 7.23
C MET A 201 19.88 9.29 6.46
N CYS A 202 19.88 10.47 7.07
CA CYS A 202 19.56 11.70 6.37
C CYS A 202 20.80 12.35 5.73
N VAL A 203 20.68 12.75 4.47
CA VAL A 203 21.74 13.39 3.66
C VAL A 203 21.27 14.72 3.07
N ALA A 204 22.24 15.63 2.86
CA ALA A 204 21.99 16.92 2.22
C ALA A 204 21.77 16.79 0.71
N ALA A 205 22.48 15.85 0.08
CA ALA A 205 22.39 15.59 -1.35
C ALA A 205 22.52 14.08 -1.60
N CYS A 206 21.80 13.58 -2.60
CA CYS A 206 21.89 12.19 -3.03
C CYS A 206 23.21 11.93 -3.78
N PRO A 207 23.80 10.73 -3.64
CA PRO A 207 25.00 10.36 -4.38
C PRO A 207 24.74 10.38 -5.89
N THR A 208 25.62 11.06 -6.65
CA THR A 208 25.49 11.20 -8.10
C THR A 208 26.30 10.16 -8.89
N LYS A 209 27.18 9.43 -8.22
CA LYS A 209 28.10 8.45 -8.81
C LYS A 209 28.01 7.12 -8.09
N TYR A 210 28.30 6.05 -8.84
CA TYR A 210 28.54 4.74 -8.27
C TYR A 210 29.91 4.70 -7.63
N PHE A 211 30.00 4.19 -6.40
CA PHE A 211 31.25 4.01 -5.68
C PHE A 211 31.16 2.74 -4.83
N SER A 212 32.23 1.97 -4.74
CA SER A 212 32.32 0.81 -3.84
C SER A 212 33.56 0.94 -2.98
N TYR A 213 33.41 0.67 -1.68
CA TYR A 213 34.53 0.74 -0.74
C TYR A 213 35.70 -0.17 -1.15
N LEU A 214 35.43 -1.28 -1.86
CA LEU A 214 36.46 -2.20 -2.36
C LEU A 214 37.44 -1.54 -3.33
N GLN A 215 37.05 -0.45 -4.00
CA GLN A 215 37.94 0.31 -4.88
C GLN A 215 39.12 0.93 -4.10
N LEU A 216 38.93 1.21 -2.81
CA LEU A 216 39.96 1.74 -1.91
C LEU A 216 40.93 0.68 -1.41
N GLN A 217 40.73 -0.60 -1.75
CA GLN A 217 41.67 -1.67 -1.41
C GLN A 217 42.94 -1.63 -2.30
N SER A 218 42.88 -0.94 -3.45
CA SER A 218 43.97 -0.95 -4.42
C SER A 218 45.25 -0.31 -3.83
N PRO A 219 46.42 -0.95 -4.00
CA PRO A 219 47.70 -0.40 -3.53
C PRO A 219 48.14 0.86 -4.32
N THR A 220 47.41 1.23 -5.37
CA THR A 220 47.71 2.38 -6.24
C THR A 220 47.20 3.72 -5.70
N ILE A 221 46.46 3.74 -4.59
CA ILE A 221 45.85 4.95 -4.04
C ILE A 221 46.75 5.51 -2.93
N SER A 222 47.17 6.78 -3.06
CA SER A 222 47.93 7.46 -2.01
C SER A 222 47.08 7.64 -0.75
N GLY A 223 47.73 7.78 0.41
CA GLY A 223 47.03 8.00 1.68
C GLY A 223 46.14 9.24 1.66
N GLU A 224 46.56 10.29 0.96
CA GLU A 224 45.82 11.55 0.77
C GLU A 224 44.57 11.33 -0.09
N ASP A 225 44.72 10.66 -1.23
CA ASP A 225 43.62 10.32 -2.15
C ASP A 225 42.60 9.41 -1.48
N PHE A 226 43.06 8.46 -0.65
CA PHE A 226 42.19 7.62 0.17
C PHE A 226 41.32 8.47 1.08
N ARG A 227 41.91 9.40 1.84
CA ARG A 227 41.18 10.27 2.76
C ARG A 227 40.18 11.16 2.03
N GLN A 228 40.58 11.73 0.91
CA GLN A 228 39.70 12.60 0.11
C GLN A 228 38.50 11.82 -0.43
N THR A 229 38.74 10.61 -0.95
CA THR A 229 37.69 9.73 -1.47
C THR A 229 36.74 9.26 -0.37
N VAL A 230 37.26 8.92 0.82
CA VAL A 230 36.42 8.56 1.98
C VAL A 230 35.51 9.72 2.37
N MET A 231 36.01 10.95 2.38
CA MET A 231 35.21 12.12 2.75
C MET A 231 34.13 12.45 1.70
N SER A 232 34.46 12.33 0.41
CA SER A 232 33.55 12.71 -0.68
C SER A 232 32.53 11.64 -1.05
N SER A 233 32.90 10.36 -0.92
CA SER A 233 32.16 9.25 -1.55
C SER A 233 31.65 8.20 -0.58
N VAL A 234 32.16 8.15 0.66
CA VAL A 234 31.68 7.22 1.69
C VAL A 234 30.66 7.91 2.59
N TYR A 235 29.52 7.24 2.77
CA TYR A 235 28.45 7.66 3.67
C TYR A 235 28.47 6.76 4.91
N CYS A 236 28.60 7.36 6.09
CA CYS A 236 28.55 6.69 7.40
C CYS A 236 27.55 7.37 8.33
N LEU A 237 26.96 6.59 9.24
CA LEU A 237 26.08 7.07 10.31
C LEU A 237 26.79 8.15 11.14
N ASP A 238 26.02 9.05 11.75
CA ASP A 238 26.57 10.19 12.49
C ASP A 238 27.43 9.77 13.70
N GLU A 239 27.30 8.52 14.18
CA GLU A 239 28.15 7.94 15.23
C GLU A 239 29.61 7.74 14.79
N VAL A 240 29.88 7.63 13.48
CA VAL A 240 31.21 7.37 12.94
C VAL A 240 31.78 8.65 12.34
N ASN A 241 32.87 9.12 12.94
CA ASN A 241 33.61 10.24 12.37
C ASN A 241 34.50 9.78 11.22
N ARG A 242 34.18 10.25 10.01
CA ARG A 242 34.91 9.92 8.77
C ARG A 242 36.39 10.29 8.83
N SER A 243 36.77 11.27 9.66
CA SER A 243 38.18 11.71 9.80
C SER A 243 39.09 10.68 10.48
N THR A 244 38.50 9.75 11.24
CA THR A 244 39.22 8.67 11.93
C THR A 244 39.56 7.50 11.01
N ILE A 245 38.94 7.45 9.83
CA ILE A 245 39.14 6.38 8.86
C ILE A 245 40.42 6.68 8.06
N THR A 246 41.54 6.17 8.54
CA THR A 246 42.87 6.37 7.91
C THR A 246 43.33 5.21 7.04
N SER A 247 42.71 4.03 7.19
CA SER A 247 43.09 2.83 6.47
C SER A 247 41.87 2.03 5.98
N PHE A 248 42.09 1.21 4.94
CA PHE A 248 41.06 0.33 4.40
C PHE A 248 40.56 -0.69 5.44
N ALA A 249 41.42 -1.16 6.35
CA ALA A 249 41.03 -2.09 7.41
C ALA A 249 39.98 -1.48 8.36
N ILE A 250 40.18 -0.22 8.77
CA ILE A 250 39.23 0.51 9.62
C ILE A 250 37.90 0.69 8.87
N LEU A 251 37.97 1.15 7.61
CA LEU A 251 36.77 1.33 6.78
C LEU A 251 35.98 0.02 6.64
N ARG A 252 36.67 -1.08 6.33
CA ARG A 252 36.07 -2.41 6.20
C ARG A 252 35.36 -2.83 7.49
N SER A 253 35.94 -2.56 8.66
CA SER A 253 35.32 -2.89 9.94
C SER A 253 34.00 -2.12 10.15
N TYR A 254 33.94 -0.85 9.78
CA TYR A 254 32.71 -0.05 9.88
C TYR A 254 31.65 -0.47 8.87
N VAL A 255 32.05 -0.87 7.66
CA VAL A 255 31.14 -1.42 6.65
C VAL A 255 30.56 -2.76 7.13
N GLN A 256 31.38 -3.63 7.71
CA GLN A 256 30.90 -4.91 8.28
C GLN A 256 29.94 -4.71 9.46
N GLN A 257 30.16 -3.66 10.26
CA GLN A 257 29.27 -3.27 11.35
C GLN A 257 28.00 -2.53 10.88
N GLN A 258 27.75 -2.40 9.56
CA GLN A 258 26.61 -1.64 9.01
C GLN A 258 26.60 -0.16 9.43
N LYS A 259 27.77 0.40 9.78
CA LYS A 259 27.91 1.83 10.16
C LYS A 259 28.29 2.72 8.99
N CYS A 260 28.90 2.16 7.95
CA CYS A 260 29.17 2.82 6.69
C CYS A 260 28.58 2.02 5.53
N ALA A 261 28.17 2.71 4.47
CA ALA A 261 27.68 2.09 3.26
C ALA A 261 28.80 1.32 2.55
N SER A 262 28.50 0.11 2.08
CA SER A 262 29.44 -0.70 1.28
C SER A 262 29.56 -0.12 -0.13
N TYR A 263 28.46 0.31 -0.72
CA TYR A 263 28.44 0.92 -2.04
C TYR A 263 27.43 2.07 -2.10
N THR A 264 27.66 3.01 -3.00
CA THR A 264 26.71 4.04 -3.37
C THR A 264 26.25 3.79 -4.79
N VAL A 265 24.98 4.03 -5.06
CA VAL A 265 24.43 4.05 -6.42
C VAL A 265 24.02 5.48 -6.74
N LYS A 266 23.97 5.81 -8.02
CA LYS A 266 23.45 7.10 -8.46
C LYS A 266 21.97 7.19 -8.07
N SER A 267 21.59 8.26 -7.39
CA SER A 267 20.22 8.50 -6.96
C SER A 267 19.87 9.98 -7.12
N ALA A 268 18.59 10.25 -7.32
CA ALA A 268 18.03 11.60 -7.39
C ALA A 268 17.02 11.78 -6.26
N PRO A 269 16.78 13.02 -5.80
CA PRO A 269 15.64 13.29 -4.93
C PRO A 269 14.33 12.93 -5.63
N GLY A 270 13.34 12.44 -4.87
CA GLY A 270 12.00 12.20 -5.40
C GLY A 270 11.29 13.54 -5.63
N GLU A 271 10.76 13.73 -6.84
CA GLU A 271 9.90 14.86 -7.22
C GLU A 271 8.42 14.56 -6.94
#